data_AF-A0A960NK06-F1
#
_entry.id   AF-A0A960NK06-F1
#
_cell.length_a   1.000
_cell.length_b   1.000
_cell.length_c   1.000
_cell.angle_alpha   90.00
_cell.angle_beta   90.00
_cell.angle_gamma   90.00
#
_symmetry.space_group_name_H-M   'P 1'
#
loop_
_entity.id
_entity.type
_entity.pdbx_description
1 polymer ?
#
loop_
_entity_poly.entity_id
_entity_poly.type
_entity_poly.pdbx_seq_one_letter_code
_entity_poly.pdbx_strand_id
1 'polypeptide(L)'
;MASKRQTPPVDGDARLTSFLRYLSGEREASDHTINSYLLDIRQFIRHQWGEQAGPPFVWKEIDRMKARHFLVSLQKSGARPATTRRKLSSLRSFYQYLIREDAVAANPFMGLALPKLPRRLPKLLSAKEVVKLIESPLAMPEPGPDLPPDQRGWQAYARMRDAAIFEVLYSTGARISELTGMSEEA
;
A
#
# COMPACT_ATOMS: atom_id res chain seq x y z
N MET A 1 18.80 -19.43 -6.77
CA MET A 1 17.68 -20.04 -7.52
C MET A 1 16.41 -19.26 -7.25
N ALA A 2 16.07 -18.33 -8.15
CA ALA A 2 14.91 -17.46 -8.00
C ALA A 2 13.63 -18.28 -8.08
N SER A 3 12.89 -18.32 -6.98
CA SER A 3 11.55 -18.90 -6.89
C SER A 3 10.67 -18.27 -7.98
N LYS A 4 10.33 -19.07 -9.00
CA LYS A 4 9.27 -18.76 -9.96
C LYS A 4 8.00 -18.56 -9.13
N ARG A 5 7.66 -17.31 -8.83
CA ARG A 5 6.33 -16.97 -8.32
C ARG A 5 5.36 -17.39 -9.41
N GLN A 6 4.70 -18.52 -9.22
CA GLN A 6 3.57 -18.94 -10.04
C GLN A 6 2.56 -17.79 -10.03
N THR A 7 2.52 -17.06 -11.13
CA THR A 7 1.57 -16.00 -11.38
C THR A 7 0.17 -16.62 -11.26
N PRO A 8 -0.69 -16.17 -10.35
CA PRO A 8 -2.00 -16.79 -10.16
C PRO A 8 -2.82 -16.71 -11.47
N PRO A 9 -3.75 -17.64 -11.70
CA PRO A 9 -4.53 -17.74 -12.95
C PRO A 9 -5.34 -16.47 -13.28
N VAL A 10 -5.49 -15.57 -12.31
CA VAL A 10 -6.26 -14.33 -12.35
C VAL A 10 -5.72 -13.28 -13.34
N ASP A 11 -4.43 -13.31 -13.66
CA ASP A 11 -3.77 -12.23 -14.41
C ASP A 11 -4.03 -12.23 -15.92
N GLY A 12 -4.71 -13.26 -16.44
CA GLY A 12 -5.12 -13.34 -17.84
C GLY A 12 -6.44 -12.63 -18.15
N ASP A 13 -7.10 -12.01 -17.16
CA ASP A 13 -8.37 -11.31 -17.41
C ASP A 13 -8.14 -10.00 -18.18
N ALA A 14 -8.77 -9.87 -19.35
CA ALA A 14 -8.62 -8.71 -20.23
C ALA A 14 -9.12 -7.41 -19.57
N ARG A 15 -10.17 -7.47 -18.75
CA ARG A 15 -10.75 -6.28 -18.09
C ARG A 15 -9.84 -5.79 -16.98
N LEU A 16 -9.30 -6.72 -16.16
CA LEU A 16 -8.29 -6.39 -15.17
C LEU A 16 -7.02 -5.81 -15.81
N THR A 17 -6.51 -6.46 -16.87
CA THR A 17 -5.30 -5.99 -17.58
C THR A 17 -5.48 -4.57 -18.13
N SER A 18 -6.63 -4.29 -18.74
CA SER A 18 -6.93 -2.96 -19.29
C SER A 18 -7.06 -1.91 -18.19
N PHE A 19 -7.63 -2.26 -17.04
CA PHE A 19 -7.70 -1.37 -15.88
C PHE A 19 -6.31 -1.03 -15.31
N LEU A 20 -5.41 -2.01 -15.20
CA LEU A 20 -4.05 -1.74 -14.71
C LEU A 20 -3.27 -0.84 -15.68
N ARG A 21 -3.48 -1.02 -17.00
CA ARG A 21 -2.92 -0.13 -18.02
C ARG A 21 -3.49 1.28 -17.91
N TYR A 22 -4.80 1.41 -17.69
CA TYR A 22 -5.46 2.69 -17.43
C TYR A 22 -4.86 3.38 -16.20
N LEU A 23 -4.61 2.65 -15.10
CA LEU A 23 -3.98 3.20 -13.91
C LEU A 23 -2.55 3.69 -14.18
N SER A 24 -1.76 2.93 -14.93
CA SER A 24 -0.38 3.30 -15.26
C SER A 24 -0.28 4.48 -16.23
N GLY A 25 -1.10 4.49 -17.29
CA GLY A 25 -1.06 5.52 -18.33
C GLY A 25 -1.83 6.77 -17.95
N GLU A 26 -3.16 6.69 -17.92
CA GLU A 26 -4.02 7.88 -17.75
C GLU A 26 -4.03 8.45 -16.32
N ARG A 27 -3.74 7.64 -15.31
CA ARG A 27 -3.74 8.07 -13.90
C ARG A 27 -2.35 8.23 -13.31
N GLU A 28 -1.30 7.91 -14.08
CA GLU A 28 0.11 7.95 -13.66
C GLU A 28 0.32 7.34 -12.26
N ALA A 29 -0.42 6.28 -11.96
CA ALA A 29 -0.39 5.66 -10.63
C ALA A 29 0.94 4.96 -10.44
N SER A 30 1.57 5.16 -9.28
CA SER A 30 2.82 4.47 -8.95
C SER A 30 2.64 2.95 -8.91
N ASP A 31 3.73 2.20 -9.12
CA ASP A 31 3.72 0.73 -9.06
C ASP A 31 3.16 0.19 -7.74
N HIS A 32 3.42 0.87 -6.64
CA HIS A 32 2.87 0.54 -5.32
C HIS A 32 1.34 0.67 -5.29
N THR A 33 0.82 1.70 -5.94
CA THR A 33 -0.62 1.92 -6.09
C THR A 33 -1.21 0.81 -6.96
N ILE A 34 -0.66 0.56 -8.15
CA ILE A 34 -1.12 -0.48 -9.07
C ILE A 34 -1.16 -1.85 -8.38
N ASN A 35 -0.07 -2.23 -7.69
CA ASN A 35 0.00 -3.48 -6.93
C ASN A 35 -1.05 -3.57 -5.84
N SER A 36 -1.34 -2.46 -5.14
CA SER A 36 -2.39 -2.43 -4.11
C SER A 36 -3.78 -2.69 -4.68
N TYR A 37 -4.10 -2.11 -5.83
CA TYR A 37 -5.35 -2.37 -6.55
C TYR A 37 -5.43 -3.83 -7.01
N LEU A 38 -4.35 -4.33 -7.62
CA LEU A 38 -4.27 -5.70 -8.13
C LEU A 38 -4.47 -6.74 -7.03
N LEU A 39 -3.81 -6.57 -5.88
CA LEU A 39 -3.98 -7.48 -4.73
C LEU A 39 -5.41 -7.50 -4.21
N ASP A 40 -6.09 -6.36 -4.19
CA ASP A 40 -7.47 -6.26 -3.71
C ASP A 40 -8.46 -6.91 -4.67
N ILE A 41 -8.31 -6.64 -5.97
CA ILE A 41 -9.19 -7.22 -7.00
C ILE A 41 -8.97 -8.74 -7.08
N ARG A 42 -7.72 -9.22 -7.01
CA ARG A 42 -7.44 -10.66 -6.94
C ARG A 42 -8.09 -11.31 -5.73
N GLN A 43 -8.06 -10.67 -4.56
CA GLN A 43 -8.73 -11.23 -3.38
C GLN A 43 -10.24 -11.31 -3.57
N PHE A 44 -10.86 -10.31 -4.18
CA PHE A 44 -12.28 -10.35 -4.52
C PHE A 44 -12.59 -11.49 -5.50
N ILE A 45 -11.77 -11.64 -6.55
CA ILE A 45 -11.92 -12.72 -7.54
C ILE A 45 -11.89 -14.10 -6.86
N ARG A 46 -10.89 -14.34 -6.00
CA ARG A 46 -10.77 -15.61 -5.29
C ARG A 46 -11.91 -15.86 -4.32
N HIS A 47 -12.46 -14.81 -3.71
CA HIS A 47 -13.65 -14.95 -2.88
C HIS A 47 -14.89 -15.32 -3.70
N GLN A 48 -15.06 -14.72 -4.87
CA GLN A 48 -16.28 -14.84 -5.66
C GLN A 48 -16.33 -16.09 -6.53
N TRP A 49 -15.19 -16.49 -7.11
CA TRP A 49 -15.09 -17.60 -8.04
C TRP A 49 -14.23 -18.76 -7.53
N GLY A 50 -13.47 -18.57 -6.44
CA GLY A 50 -12.61 -19.59 -5.84
C GLY A 50 -11.12 -19.37 -6.10
N GLU A 51 -10.28 -20.01 -5.30
CA GLU A 51 -8.80 -19.87 -5.35
C GLU A 51 -8.19 -20.34 -6.69
N GLN A 52 -8.82 -21.32 -7.35
CA GLN A 52 -8.37 -21.89 -8.62
C GLN A 52 -9.07 -21.30 -9.85
N ALA A 53 -9.92 -20.28 -9.66
CA ALA A 53 -10.68 -19.71 -10.76
C ALA A 53 -9.77 -19.01 -11.78
N GLY A 54 -10.01 -19.31 -13.06
CA GLY A 54 -9.37 -18.67 -14.20
C GLY A 54 -10.31 -17.74 -14.95
N PRO A 55 -9.76 -16.79 -15.73
CA PRO A 55 -10.53 -15.91 -16.59
C PRO A 55 -11.18 -16.67 -17.76
N PRO A 56 -12.19 -16.07 -18.43
CA PRO A 56 -12.74 -14.75 -18.17
C PRO A 56 -13.69 -14.73 -16.96
N PHE A 57 -13.62 -13.68 -16.13
CA PHE A 57 -14.56 -13.52 -15.02
C PHE A 57 -15.84 -12.80 -15.48
N VAL A 58 -17.00 -13.27 -15.00
CA VAL A 58 -18.31 -12.72 -15.40
C VAL A 58 -18.68 -11.52 -14.53
N TRP A 59 -18.00 -10.39 -14.76
CA TRP A 59 -18.14 -9.16 -13.98
C TRP A 59 -19.57 -8.58 -13.92
N LYS A 60 -20.37 -8.83 -14.97
CA LYS A 60 -21.77 -8.39 -15.11
C LYS A 60 -22.73 -9.09 -14.13
N GLU A 61 -22.40 -10.29 -13.66
CA GLU A 61 -23.24 -11.06 -12.73
C GLU A 61 -23.03 -10.68 -11.27
N ILE A 62 -22.12 -9.74 -10.98
CA ILE A 62 -21.86 -9.29 -9.62
C ILE A 62 -22.92 -8.27 -9.24
N ASP A 63 -23.83 -8.70 -8.38
CA ASP A 63 -24.85 -7.86 -7.79
C ASP A 63 -24.39 -7.29 -6.43
N ARG A 64 -25.26 -6.46 -5.84
CA ARG A 64 -25.03 -5.86 -4.53
C ARG A 64 -24.94 -6.89 -3.40
N MET A 65 -25.58 -8.04 -3.54
CA MET A 65 -25.56 -9.12 -2.53
C MET A 65 -24.20 -9.80 -2.49
N LYS A 66 -23.65 -10.18 -3.66
CA LYS A 66 -22.29 -10.72 -3.82
C LYS A 66 -21.24 -9.73 -3.31
N ALA A 67 -21.37 -8.45 -3.66
CA ALA A 67 -20.49 -7.40 -3.16
C ALA A 67 -20.55 -7.27 -1.61
N ARG A 68 -21.75 -7.35 -1.02
CA ARG A 68 -21.92 -7.33 0.44
C ARG A 68 -21.34 -8.58 1.11
N HIS A 69 -21.51 -9.76 0.52
CA HIS A 69 -20.95 -11.01 1.03
C HIS A 69 -19.42 -10.93 1.13
N PHE A 70 -18.75 -10.35 0.15
CA PHE A 70 -17.30 -10.10 0.23
C PHE A 70 -16.91 -9.19 1.40
N LEU A 71 -17.63 -8.09 1.62
CA LEU A 71 -17.32 -7.20 2.75
C LEU A 71 -17.54 -7.88 4.10
N VAL A 72 -18.56 -8.74 4.21
CA VAL A 72 -18.81 -9.54 5.42
C VAL A 72 -17.73 -10.60 5.61
N SER A 73 -17.25 -11.25 4.55
CA SER A 73 -16.19 -12.25 4.66
C SER A 73 -14.87 -11.63 5.15
N LEU A 74 -14.54 -10.41 4.71
CA LEU A 74 -13.40 -9.64 5.23
C LEU A 74 -13.54 -9.33 6.72
N GLN A 75 -14.74 -9.01 7.20
CA GLN A 75 -14.97 -8.78 8.64
C GLN A 75 -14.82 -10.06 9.44
N LYS A 76 -15.38 -11.18 8.94
CA LYS A 76 -15.27 -12.50 9.58
C LYS A 76 -13.83 -13.00 9.64
N SER A 77 -12.99 -12.66 8.67
CA SER A 77 -11.56 -13.01 8.70
C SER A 77 -10.70 -12.08 9.58
N GLY A 78 -11.32 -11.16 10.32
CA GLY A 78 -10.61 -10.24 11.21
C GLY A 78 -9.89 -9.10 10.51
N ALA A 79 -10.23 -8.79 9.25
CA ALA A 79 -9.62 -7.66 8.56
C ALA A 79 -9.90 -6.34 9.30
N ARG A 80 -8.84 -5.55 9.50
CA ARG A 80 -8.98 -4.23 10.12
C ARG A 80 -9.94 -3.37 9.29
N PRO A 81 -10.79 -2.54 9.92
CA PRO A 81 -11.74 -1.69 9.19
C PRO A 81 -11.12 -0.78 8.12
N ALA A 82 -9.86 -0.33 8.32
CA ALA A 82 -9.11 0.44 7.34
C ALA A 82 -8.78 -0.40 6.08
N THR A 83 -8.39 -1.66 6.26
CA THR A 83 -8.15 -2.62 5.19
C THR A 83 -9.41 -2.85 4.36
N THR A 84 -10.55 -3.07 5.01
CA THR A 84 -11.84 -3.27 4.33
C THR A 84 -12.27 -2.03 3.53
N ARG A 85 -12.05 -0.83 4.08
CA ARG A 85 -12.32 0.44 3.37
C ARG A 85 -11.43 0.60 2.13
N ARG A 86 -10.13 0.32 2.25
CA ARG A 86 -9.18 0.36 1.12
C ARG A 86 -9.63 -0.59 0.00
N LYS A 87 -9.96 -1.83 0.35
CA LYS A 87 -10.46 -2.86 -0.60
C LYS A 87 -11.74 -2.43 -1.29
N LEU A 88 -12.70 -1.88 -0.54
CA LEU A 88 -13.93 -1.34 -1.09
C LEU A 88 -13.65 -0.18 -2.06
N SER A 89 -12.71 0.70 -1.74
CA SER A 89 -12.30 1.79 -2.63
C SER A 89 -11.72 1.25 -3.94
N SER A 90 -10.82 0.26 -3.88
CA SER A 90 -10.24 -0.36 -5.06
C SER A 90 -11.30 -1.00 -5.96
N LEU A 91 -12.26 -1.73 -5.38
CA LEU A 91 -13.35 -2.35 -6.13
C LEU A 91 -14.33 -1.32 -6.72
N ARG A 92 -14.61 -0.22 -6.01
CA ARG A 92 -15.40 0.88 -6.55
C ARG A 92 -14.74 1.50 -7.78
N SER A 93 -13.46 1.82 -7.70
CA SER A 93 -12.72 2.40 -8.83
C SER A 93 -12.65 1.43 -10.01
N PHE A 94 -12.44 0.13 -9.75
CA PHE A 94 -12.42 -0.88 -10.81
C PHE A 94 -13.78 -0.97 -11.52
N TYR A 95 -14.89 -1.07 -10.77
CA TYR A 95 -16.21 -1.10 -11.39
C TYR A 95 -16.60 0.23 -12.04
N GLN A 96 -16.10 1.36 -11.53
CA GLN A 96 -16.28 2.65 -12.21
C GLN A 96 -15.58 2.68 -13.57
N TYR A 97 -14.38 2.10 -13.65
CA TYR A 97 -13.69 1.89 -14.92
C TYR A 97 -14.48 0.93 -15.83
N LEU A 98 -14.99 -0.18 -15.32
CA LEU A 98 -15.80 -1.11 -16.11
C LEU A 98 -17.08 -0.47 -16.68
N ILE A 99 -17.70 0.47 -15.95
CA ILE A 99 -18.83 1.25 -16.46
C ILE A 99 -18.38 2.18 -17.59
N ARG A 100 -17.24 2.88 -17.43
CA ARG A 100 -16.68 3.74 -18.49
C ARG A 100 -16.41 2.97 -19.79
N GLU A 101 -16.05 1.71 -19.67
CA GLU A 101 -15.78 0.79 -20.80
C GLU A 101 -17.02 0.01 -21.27
N ASP A 102 -18.24 0.42 -20.86
CA ASP A 102 -19.53 -0.23 -21.15
C ASP A 102 -19.56 -1.74 -20.84
N ALA A 103 -18.68 -2.21 -19.94
CA ALA A 103 -18.53 -3.61 -19.59
C ALA A 103 -19.56 -4.06 -18.55
N VAL A 104 -20.05 -3.15 -17.72
CA VAL A 104 -21.09 -3.38 -16.70
C VAL A 104 -22.01 -2.17 -16.62
N ALA A 105 -23.31 -2.38 -16.32
CA ALA A 105 -24.29 -1.29 -16.29
C ALA A 105 -24.28 -0.48 -14.99
N ALA A 106 -23.82 -1.08 -13.88
CA ALA A 106 -23.84 -0.46 -12.57
C ALA A 106 -22.70 -0.97 -11.69
N ASN A 107 -22.37 -0.18 -10.66
CA ASN A 107 -21.32 -0.51 -9.72
C ASN A 107 -21.95 -1.14 -8.46
N PRO A 108 -21.79 -2.45 -8.22
CA PRO A 108 -22.42 -3.15 -7.10
C PRO A 108 -21.83 -2.75 -5.74
N PHE A 109 -20.68 -2.07 -5.74
CA PHE A 109 -20.01 -1.57 -4.54
C PHE A 109 -20.45 -0.15 -4.13
N MET A 110 -21.23 0.54 -4.97
CA MET A 110 -21.77 1.85 -4.66
C MET A 110 -22.82 1.78 -3.54
N GLY A 111 -22.80 2.76 -2.63
CA GLY A 111 -23.73 2.81 -1.50
C GLY A 111 -23.54 1.72 -0.43
N LEU A 112 -22.53 0.84 -0.56
CA LEU A 112 -22.15 -0.06 0.53
C LEU A 112 -21.46 0.73 1.65
N ALA A 113 -22.10 0.79 2.82
CA ALA A 113 -21.57 1.45 4.00
C ALA A 113 -20.73 0.45 4.83
N LEU A 114 -19.56 0.89 5.27
CA LEU A 114 -18.75 0.18 6.25
C LEU A 114 -18.90 0.83 7.62
N PRO A 115 -18.79 0.06 8.73
CA PRO A 115 -18.79 0.61 10.08
C PRO A 115 -17.82 1.78 10.21
N LYS A 116 -18.22 2.82 10.96
CA LYS A 116 -17.37 4.00 11.16
C LYS A 116 -16.03 3.57 11.73
N LEU A 117 -14.95 4.08 11.15
CA LEU A 117 -13.61 3.84 11.67
C LEU A 117 -13.51 4.56 13.03
N PRO A 118 -13.07 3.91 14.11
CA PRO A 118 -12.68 4.64 15.29
C PRO A 118 -11.53 5.58 14.89
N ARG A 119 -11.76 6.90 14.99
CA ARG A 119 -10.72 7.90 14.74
C ARG A 119 -9.76 7.85 15.93
N ARG A 120 -8.65 7.13 15.77
CA ARG A 120 -7.51 7.31 16.66
C ARG A 120 -6.82 8.60 16.23
N LEU A 121 -6.70 9.56 17.14
CA LEU A 121 -5.83 10.71 16.90
C LEU A 121 -4.41 10.17 16.67
N PRO A 122 -3.69 10.65 15.64
CA PRO A 122 -2.28 10.38 15.51
C PRO A 122 -1.58 10.75 16.83
N LYS A 123 -0.67 9.90 17.30
CA LYS A 123 0.20 10.30 18.41
C LYS A 123 1.16 11.33 17.85
N LEU A 124 0.98 12.59 18.26
CA LEU A 124 1.89 13.67 17.93
C LEU A 124 3.02 13.66 18.95
N LEU A 125 4.25 13.83 18.48
CA LEU A 125 5.39 14.09 19.35
C LEU A 125 5.30 15.54 19.84
N SER A 126 5.55 15.76 21.12
CA SER A 126 5.77 17.09 21.67
C SER A 126 7.08 17.68 21.13
N ALA A 127 7.22 19.00 21.16
CA ALA A 127 8.46 19.67 20.73
C ALA A 127 9.71 19.09 21.44
N LYS A 128 9.60 18.74 22.73
CA LYS A 128 10.69 18.10 23.49
C LYS A 128 11.04 16.71 22.98
N GLU A 129 10.03 15.90 22.63
CA GLU A 129 10.26 14.56 22.07
C GLU A 129 10.87 14.62 20.68
N VAL A 130 10.49 15.63 19.88
CA VAL A 130 11.08 15.86 18.55
C VAL A 130 12.56 16.24 18.67
N VAL A 131 12.91 17.20 19.54
CA VAL A 131 14.31 17.57 19.78
C VAL A 131 15.11 16.35 20.25
N LYS A 132 14.57 15.59 21.21
CA LYS A 132 15.22 14.36 21.68
C LYS A 132 15.40 13.32 20.56
N LEU A 133 14.45 13.21 19.64
CA LEU A 133 14.53 12.29 18.50
C LEU A 133 15.65 12.72 17.54
N ILE A 134 15.70 13.99 17.17
CA ILE A 134 16.71 14.56 16.26
C ILE A 134 18.12 14.41 16.85
N GLU A 135 18.28 14.67 18.15
CA GLU A 135 19.57 14.58 18.83
C GLU A 135 19.99 13.13 19.15
N SER A 136 19.05 12.18 19.13
CA SER A 136 19.28 10.80 19.60
C SER A 136 20.45 10.07 18.93
N PRO A 137 20.73 10.21 17.62
CA PRO A 137 21.86 9.51 17.00
C PRO A 137 23.22 10.00 17.53
N LEU A 138 23.33 11.30 17.80
CA LEU A 138 24.57 11.92 18.30
C LEU A 138 24.72 11.77 19.82
N ALA A 139 23.61 11.66 20.56
CA ALA A 139 23.61 11.42 22.00
C ALA A 139 24.05 10.00 22.39
N MET A 140 24.09 9.06 21.44
CA MET A 140 24.64 7.71 21.67
C MET A 140 26.16 7.78 21.88
N PRO A 141 26.74 6.95 22.77
CA PRO A 141 28.18 6.89 22.97
C PRO A 141 28.93 6.61 21.67
N GLU A 142 30.11 7.20 21.52
CA GLU A 142 31.04 6.84 20.44
C GLU A 142 31.36 5.33 20.50
N PRO A 143 31.47 4.64 19.35
CA PRO A 143 31.81 3.22 19.33
C PRO A 143 33.19 2.98 19.99
N GLY A 144 33.20 2.24 21.09
CA GLY A 144 34.37 2.02 21.95
C GLY A 144 35.45 1.11 21.33
N PRO A 145 36.71 1.13 21.83
CA PRO A 145 37.88 0.38 21.30
C PRO A 145 37.65 -1.13 21.16
N ASP A 146 36.64 -1.65 21.85
CA ASP A 146 36.29 -3.07 21.96
C ASP A 146 35.61 -3.64 20.69
N LEU A 147 35.14 -2.76 19.79
CA LEU A 147 34.53 -3.16 18.52
C LEU A 147 35.58 -3.33 17.40
N PRO A 148 35.39 -4.33 16.51
CA PRO A 148 36.17 -4.48 15.28
C PRO A 148 36.22 -3.16 14.47
N PRO A 149 37.36 -2.82 13.82
CA PRO A 149 37.53 -1.54 13.12
C PRO A 149 36.47 -1.24 12.06
N ASP A 150 36.02 -2.26 11.31
CA ASP A 150 34.95 -2.19 10.33
C ASP A 150 33.60 -1.85 10.98
N GLN A 151 33.27 -2.49 12.09
CA GLN A 151 32.03 -2.24 12.84
C GLN A 151 32.03 -0.87 13.51
N ARG A 152 33.18 -0.45 14.06
CA ARG A 152 33.37 0.89 14.64
C ARG A 152 33.15 1.97 13.58
N GLY A 153 33.81 1.84 12.43
CA GLY A 153 33.67 2.79 11.32
C GLY A 153 32.24 2.90 10.83
N TRP A 154 31.56 1.75 10.66
CA TRP A 154 30.15 1.72 10.28
C TRP A 154 29.23 2.40 11.30
N GLN A 155 29.39 2.13 12.59
CA GLN A 155 28.55 2.73 13.63
C GLN A 155 28.77 4.24 13.75
N ALA A 156 30.00 4.72 13.62
CA ALA A 156 30.31 6.15 13.59
C ALA A 156 29.63 6.83 12.40
N TYR A 157 29.75 6.25 11.20
CA TYR A 157 29.06 6.72 10.00
C TYR A 157 27.53 6.71 10.16
N ALA A 158 26.96 5.61 10.65
CA ALA A 158 25.51 5.47 10.81
C ALA A 158 24.92 6.54 11.74
N ARG A 159 25.62 6.89 12.83
CA ARG A 159 25.21 7.98 13.74
C ARG A 159 25.13 9.33 13.02
N MET A 160 26.16 9.69 12.24
CA MET A 160 26.17 10.94 11.48
C MET A 160 25.10 10.96 10.38
N ARG A 161 24.95 9.83 9.67
CA ARG A 161 23.92 9.67 8.63
C ARG A 161 22.52 9.83 9.21
N ASP A 162 22.20 9.12 10.29
CA ASP A 162 20.87 9.13 10.88
C ASP A 162 20.52 10.52 11.47
N ALA A 163 21.50 11.23 12.03
CA ALA A 163 21.34 12.62 12.45
C ALA A 163 21.00 13.53 11.26
N ALA A 164 21.73 13.42 10.15
CA ALA A 164 21.45 14.19 8.94
C ALA A 164 20.06 13.86 8.37
N ILE A 165 19.65 12.59 8.37
CA ILE A 165 18.32 12.15 7.93
C ILE A 165 17.23 12.82 8.78
N PHE A 166 17.35 12.78 10.11
CA PHE A 166 16.36 13.41 10.99
C PHE A 166 16.29 14.92 10.83
N GLU A 167 17.44 15.57 10.71
CA GLU A 167 17.52 17.02 10.50
C GLU A 167 16.84 17.42 9.19
N VAL A 168 17.13 16.73 8.08
CA VAL A 168 16.51 17.00 6.78
C VAL A 168 15.00 16.77 6.83
N LEU A 169 14.54 15.65 7.39
CA LEU A 169 13.10 15.38 7.51
C LEU A 169 12.38 16.46 8.32
N TYR A 170 12.99 16.89 9.43
CA TYR A 170 12.39 17.89 10.30
C TYR A 170 12.38 19.29 9.67
N SER A 171 13.51 19.71 9.10
CA SER A 171 13.70 21.05 8.56
C SER A 171 12.99 21.29 7.23
N THR A 172 12.79 20.25 6.42
CA THR A 172 12.11 20.37 5.10
C THR A 172 10.66 19.90 5.10
N GLY A 173 10.27 19.06 6.07
CA GLY A 173 8.98 18.38 6.04
C GLY A 173 8.85 17.35 4.91
N ALA A 174 9.96 16.94 4.29
CA ALA A 174 9.97 15.95 3.22
C ALA A 174 9.41 14.60 3.67
N ARG A 175 8.79 13.87 2.74
CA ARG A 175 8.40 12.47 2.96
C ARG A 175 9.64 11.58 2.90
N ILE A 176 9.59 10.44 3.58
CA ILE A 176 10.67 9.43 3.53
C ILE A 176 11.04 9.06 2.08
N SER A 177 10.05 8.90 1.20
CA SER A 177 10.29 8.57 -0.21
C SER A 177 11.04 9.66 -0.96
N GLU A 178 10.81 10.93 -0.62
CA GLU A 178 11.50 12.07 -1.22
C GLU A 178 12.96 12.11 -0.72
N LEU A 179 13.18 11.94 0.59
CA LEU A 179 14.53 11.85 1.17
C LEU A 179 15.35 10.71 0.59
N THR A 180 14.78 9.50 0.46
CA THR A 180 15.51 8.35 -0.11
C THR A 180 15.76 8.47 -1.61
N GLY A 181 15.07 9.39 -2.28
CA GLY A 181 15.26 9.68 -3.70
C GLY A 181 16.21 10.85 -3.98
N MET A 182 16.78 11.48 -2.94
CA MET A 182 17.73 12.57 -3.11
C MET A 182 19.02 12.07 -3.77
N SER A 183 19.49 12.80 -4.77
CA SER A 183 20.77 12.62 -5.42
C SER A 183 21.56 13.92 -5.36
N GLU A 184 22.87 13.82 -5.33
CA GLU A 184 23.73 14.98 -5.60
C GLU A 184 23.56 15.36 -7.08
N GLU A 185 23.32 16.65 -7.38
CA GLU A 185 23.52 17.15 -8.73
C GLU A 185 25.03 17.11 -9.03
N ALA A 186 25.41 16.39 -10.08
CA ALA A 186 26.78 16.29 -10.56
C ALA A 186 27.17 17.50 -11.43
#